data_AF-A0A1E5A0X3-F1
#
_entry.id   AF-A0A1E5A0X3-F1
#
_cell.length_a   1.000
_cell.length_b   1.000
_cell.length_c   1.000
_cell.angle_alpha   90.00
_cell.angle_beta   90.00
_cell.angle_gamma   90.00
#
_symmetry.space_group_name_H-M   'P 1'
#
loop_
_entity.id
_entity.type
_entity.pdbx_description
1 polymer ?
#
loop_
_entity_poly.entity_id
_entity_poly.type
_entity_poly.pdbx_seq_one_letter_code
_entity_poly.pdbx_strand_id
1 'polypeptide(L)'
;MNKRKPQTHSSLRYIAALSVLLGLSACGSDNDNSDQQTDNGPSIVAVQLDSAQEIPAPIGVPTGASGTAEISVSTNGTVTATLGVSNLSGPATMAHIHRGFAGSTGPVLIGLTTNDGGSTWTVPADAPPLTEDQIGAFNRGELFFNVHTSANAPGEIRGQIDAGNATAFVIRLENTSTAGSLNIASDGSTQPVPLSPGAYIVHRNETDSPLLLPRDAANAGLEAVAEDGNTGPFAEAVPGSAVFNTPVGAVTPGPIGPGDAYEFTVQAVDGDKLGFVTMFIPSNDWFYTPTDADNSLDLFNNGQPVSGVVASTDIAIWDAGTEADEEPGTGPNQVQRQSAPNTGPVDSDTRVSSLTGRGQSVSLNGPVLQVTITPQP
;
A
#
# COMPACT_ATOMS: atom_id res chain seq x y z
N MET A 1 -19.00 -38.85 58.01
CA MET A 1 -18.42 -39.02 59.37
C MET A 1 -17.74 -40.39 59.42
N ASN A 2 -16.53 -40.46 59.98
CA ASN A 2 -15.71 -41.65 60.30
C ASN A 2 -14.93 -42.37 59.18
N LYS A 3 -13.63 -42.05 59.21
CA LYS A 3 -12.45 -42.75 58.72
C LYS A 3 -12.42 -44.24 59.14
N ARG A 4 -11.89 -45.10 58.27
CA ARG A 4 -11.04 -46.25 58.65
C ARG A 4 -9.85 -46.36 57.70
N LYS A 5 -8.66 -46.07 58.24
CA LYS A 5 -7.35 -46.61 57.83
C LYS A 5 -7.22 -48.05 58.40
N PRO A 6 -6.06 -48.71 58.29
CA PRO A 6 -5.32 -49.17 57.10
C PRO A 6 -5.02 -50.69 57.25
N GLN A 7 -4.41 -51.35 56.26
CA GLN A 7 -3.56 -52.51 56.56
C GLN A 7 -2.29 -52.54 55.72
N THR A 8 -1.23 -52.84 56.45
CA THR A 8 0.19 -52.91 56.13
C THR A 8 0.62 -54.36 55.87
N HIS A 9 1.89 -54.49 55.48
CA HIS A 9 2.78 -55.66 55.48
C HIS A 9 2.98 -56.26 54.08
N SER A 10 4.18 -56.38 53.49
CA SER A 10 5.60 -56.49 53.92
C SER A 10 6.13 -57.81 53.38
N SER A 11 7.17 -57.76 52.54
CA SER A 11 8.39 -58.63 52.52
C SER A 11 8.95 -58.67 51.09
N LEU A 12 10.02 -57.94 50.76
CA LEU A 12 11.45 -58.16 51.04
C LEU A 12 12.02 -59.43 50.37
N ARG A 13 12.86 -59.26 49.33
CA ARG A 13 14.25 -59.78 49.25
C ARG A 13 14.97 -59.45 47.91
N TYR A 14 16.06 -58.69 48.05
CA TYR A 14 17.39 -58.78 47.41
C TYR A 14 17.55 -59.12 45.93
N ILE A 15 18.27 -58.27 45.19
CA ILE A 15 19.70 -58.43 44.84
C ILE A 15 20.23 -57.08 44.30
N ALA A 16 21.40 -56.67 44.78
CA ALA A 16 22.11 -55.49 44.35
C ALA A 16 23.02 -55.82 43.13
N ALA A 17 23.03 -54.93 42.14
CA ALA A 17 24.19 -54.72 41.27
C ALA A 17 24.32 -53.22 40.99
N LEU A 18 25.51 -52.72 41.28
CA LEU A 18 25.94 -51.34 41.34
C LEU A 18 26.36 -50.86 39.95
N SER A 19 25.79 -49.75 39.48
CA SER A 19 26.44 -48.87 38.52
C SER A 19 25.89 -47.46 38.67
N VAL A 20 26.74 -46.60 39.22
CA VAL A 20 26.55 -45.17 39.42
C VAL A 20 26.61 -44.46 38.08
N LEU A 21 25.59 -43.68 37.75
CA LEU A 21 25.75 -42.33 37.20
C LEU A 21 24.56 -41.49 37.66
N LEU A 22 24.87 -40.40 38.37
CA LEU A 22 23.96 -39.43 38.98
C LEU A 22 22.92 -38.95 37.94
N GLY A 23 21.60 -38.89 38.21
CA GLY A 23 20.94 -38.17 39.30
C GLY A 23 20.97 -36.66 38.98
N LEU A 24 19.89 -35.91 38.77
CA LEU A 24 18.50 -36.04 39.22
C LEU A 24 17.56 -35.31 38.25
N SER A 25 16.38 -35.89 38.01
CA SER A 25 15.15 -35.15 37.80
C SER A 25 14.78 -34.36 39.06
N ALA A 26 14.20 -33.18 38.89
CA ALA A 26 13.13 -32.72 39.77
C ALA A 26 12.14 -31.86 38.98
N CYS A 27 10.99 -32.45 38.72
CA CYS A 27 9.78 -31.77 38.28
C CYS A 27 9.33 -30.77 39.36
N GLY A 28 8.85 -29.61 38.93
CA GLY A 28 8.07 -28.68 39.75
C GLY A 28 7.04 -28.02 38.86
N SER A 29 5.77 -28.30 39.16
CA SER A 29 4.56 -27.86 38.45
C SER A 29 4.35 -26.34 38.47
N ASP A 30 3.55 -25.89 37.51
CA ASP A 30 2.74 -24.66 37.50
C ASP A 30 3.47 -23.33 37.30
N ASN A 31 3.38 -22.78 36.08
CA ASN A 31 2.60 -21.57 35.81
C ASN A 31 2.74 -21.13 34.35
N ASP A 32 1.65 -20.54 33.87
CA ASP A 32 1.48 -19.87 32.58
C ASP A 32 2.74 -19.12 32.11
N ASN A 33 3.17 -19.35 30.87
CA ASN A 33 3.58 -18.24 30.04
C ASN A 33 3.46 -18.58 28.54
N SER A 34 2.37 -18.12 27.96
CA SER A 34 2.34 -17.71 26.56
C SER A 34 3.26 -16.50 26.40
N ASP A 35 4.53 -16.74 26.13
CA ASP A 35 5.41 -15.74 25.51
C ASP A 35 6.00 -16.38 24.26
N GLN A 36 5.21 -16.37 23.18
CA GLN A 36 5.78 -16.13 21.86
C GLN A 36 6.32 -14.69 21.92
N GLN A 37 7.58 -14.56 22.32
CA GLN A 37 8.31 -13.31 22.26
C GLN A 37 8.34 -12.86 20.80
N THR A 38 7.46 -11.91 20.45
CA THR A 38 7.57 -11.13 19.23
C THR A 38 8.89 -10.37 19.31
N ASP A 39 9.83 -10.71 18.44
CA ASP A 39 11.11 -10.01 18.34
C ASP A 39 10.86 -8.58 17.81
N ASN A 40 10.57 -7.66 18.72
CA ASN A 40 10.39 -6.22 18.44
C ASN A 40 11.74 -5.47 18.57
N GLY A 41 12.85 -6.10 18.21
CA GLY A 41 14.12 -5.41 17.99
C GLY A 41 14.08 -4.56 16.72
N PRO A 42 14.79 -3.42 16.65
CA PRO A 42 14.80 -2.63 15.43
C PRO A 42 15.49 -3.42 14.32
N SER A 43 14.79 -3.62 13.19
CA SER A 43 15.31 -4.36 12.04
C SER A 43 16.54 -3.65 11.49
N ILE A 44 17.65 -4.36 11.35
CA ILE A 44 18.87 -3.86 10.69
C ILE A 44 18.80 -4.31 9.24
N VAL A 45 18.78 -3.36 8.32
CA VAL A 45 18.70 -3.59 6.88
C VAL A 45 20.03 -3.26 6.24
N ALA A 46 20.62 -4.22 5.55
CA ALA A 46 21.83 -4.02 4.75
C ALA A 46 21.44 -3.64 3.31
N VAL A 47 22.07 -2.60 2.78
CA VAL A 47 21.75 -2.02 1.47
C VAL A 47 23.00 -1.92 0.61
N GLN A 48 22.89 -2.34 -0.65
CA GLN A 48 23.93 -2.19 -1.66
C GLN A 48 23.55 -1.05 -2.60
N LEU A 49 24.48 -0.13 -2.83
CA LEU A 49 24.31 1.01 -3.71
C LEU A 49 25.19 0.85 -4.95
N ASP A 50 24.61 1.11 -6.11
CA ASP A 50 25.34 1.17 -7.38
C ASP A 50 24.72 2.23 -8.31
N SER A 51 25.39 2.49 -9.42
CA SER A 51 24.97 3.51 -10.40
C SER A 51 23.84 3.04 -11.32
N ALA A 52 23.60 1.74 -11.44
CA ALA A 52 22.53 1.20 -12.28
C ALA A 52 21.15 1.40 -11.64
N GLN A 53 21.10 1.52 -10.31
CA GLN A 53 19.89 1.85 -9.57
C GLN A 53 19.51 3.34 -9.64
N GLU A 54 20.43 4.22 -10.07
CA GLU A 54 20.25 5.67 -9.99
C GLU A 54 19.39 6.25 -11.12
N ILE A 55 18.52 7.20 -10.76
CA ILE A 55 17.55 7.84 -11.67
C ILE A 55 17.60 9.36 -11.45
N PRO A 56 17.95 10.17 -12.47
CA PRO A 56 18.35 9.78 -13.82
C PRO A 56 19.72 9.08 -13.86
N ALA A 57 19.97 8.29 -14.91
CA ALA A 57 21.21 7.54 -15.05
C ALA A 57 22.45 8.47 -15.02
N PRO A 58 23.42 8.22 -14.14
CA PRO A 58 24.61 9.05 -13.97
C PRO A 58 25.61 8.83 -15.12
N ILE A 59 26.45 9.83 -15.38
CA ILE A 59 27.39 9.82 -16.51
C ILE A 59 28.82 9.79 -15.98
N GLY A 60 29.70 9.06 -16.67
CA GLY A 60 31.13 9.04 -16.36
C GLY A 60 31.47 8.33 -15.04
N VAL A 61 30.57 7.47 -14.54
CA VAL A 61 30.80 6.70 -13.32
C VAL A 61 31.91 5.66 -13.55
N PRO A 62 32.95 5.61 -12.71
CA PRO A 62 34.00 4.60 -12.81
C PRO A 62 33.45 3.18 -12.65
N THR A 63 34.06 2.21 -13.35
CA THR A 63 33.72 0.80 -13.17
C THR A 63 34.02 0.38 -11.73
N GLY A 64 33.00 -0.17 -11.05
CA GLY A 64 33.10 -0.60 -9.65
C GLY A 64 32.87 0.52 -8.63
N ALA A 65 32.28 1.65 -9.03
CA ALA A 65 31.67 2.59 -8.09
C ALA A 65 30.58 1.88 -7.30
N SER A 66 30.61 1.99 -5.97
CA SER A 66 29.70 1.25 -5.10
C SER A 66 29.53 1.92 -3.75
N GLY A 67 28.43 1.60 -3.07
CA GLY A 67 28.26 1.90 -1.65
C GLY A 67 27.62 0.74 -0.90
N THR A 68 27.82 0.73 0.41
CA THR A 68 27.20 -0.22 1.33
C THR A 68 26.66 0.54 2.52
N ALA A 69 25.40 0.33 2.88
CA ALA A 69 24.80 0.91 4.06
C ALA A 69 24.20 -0.13 4.99
N GLU A 70 24.17 0.19 6.27
CA GLU A 70 23.32 -0.46 7.27
C GLU A 70 22.41 0.61 7.86
N ILE A 71 21.11 0.33 7.92
CA ILE A 71 20.09 1.21 8.50
C ILE A 71 19.26 0.45 9.51
N SER A 72 18.88 1.13 10.58
CA SER A 72 17.94 0.66 11.58
C SER A 72 16.94 1.76 11.90
N VAL A 73 15.65 1.40 11.87
CA VAL A 73 14.53 2.28 12.21
C VAL A 73 13.79 1.66 13.38
N SER A 74 13.71 2.38 14.49
CA SER A 74 12.93 1.95 15.66
C SER A 74 11.44 2.25 15.50
N THR A 75 10.61 1.65 16.35
CA THR A 75 9.15 1.81 16.33
C THR A 75 8.67 3.25 16.56
N ASN A 76 9.48 4.09 17.20
CA ASN A 76 9.22 5.53 17.37
C ASN A 76 9.82 6.40 16.25
N GLY A 77 10.31 5.80 15.15
CA GLY A 77 10.84 6.48 13.98
C GLY A 77 12.29 6.97 14.09
N THR A 78 12.99 6.71 15.20
CA THR A 78 14.41 7.07 15.29
C THR A 78 15.22 6.23 14.28
N VAL A 79 15.99 6.93 13.44
CA VAL A 79 16.82 6.30 12.41
C VAL A 79 18.27 6.34 12.85
N THR A 80 18.96 5.20 12.69
CA THR A 80 20.42 5.14 12.70
C THR A 80 20.87 4.52 11.39
N ALA A 81 21.89 5.07 10.75
CA ALA A 81 22.48 4.45 9.58
C ALA A 81 23.96 4.80 9.46
N THR A 82 24.72 3.88 8.86
CA THR A 82 26.09 4.10 8.39
C THR A 82 26.16 3.70 6.92
N LEU A 83 26.70 4.57 6.08
CA LEU A 83 26.87 4.37 4.65
C LEU A 83 28.33 4.62 4.28
N GLY A 84 28.98 3.60 3.71
CA GLY A 84 30.32 3.70 3.11
C GLY A 84 30.23 3.74 1.60
N VAL A 85 31.12 4.51 0.96
CA VAL A 85 31.19 4.62 -0.51
C VAL A 85 32.60 4.39 -1.00
N SER A 86 32.73 3.93 -2.25
CA SER A 86 34.03 3.64 -2.87
C SER A 86 33.99 3.91 -4.37
N ASN A 87 35.14 4.33 -4.90
CA ASN A 87 35.42 4.41 -6.34
C ASN A 87 34.41 5.24 -7.14
N LEU A 88 33.89 6.32 -6.54
CA LEU A 88 33.06 7.30 -7.22
C LEU A 88 33.90 8.16 -8.19
N SER A 89 33.24 8.89 -9.08
CA SER A 89 33.85 9.80 -10.06
C SER A 89 34.63 10.97 -9.44
N GLY A 90 34.41 11.23 -8.15
CA GLY A 90 35.10 12.21 -7.33
C GLY A 90 34.64 12.11 -5.87
N PRO A 91 35.09 13.04 -4.99
CA PRO A 91 34.61 13.09 -3.62
C PRO A 91 33.08 13.21 -3.57
N ALA A 92 32.45 12.40 -2.72
CA ALA A 92 31.02 12.52 -2.46
C ALA A 92 30.75 13.88 -1.79
N THR A 93 29.80 14.63 -2.34
CA THR A 93 29.45 15.97 -1.85
C THR A 93 28.27 15.94 -0.89
N MET A 94 27.36 14.98 -1.04
CA MET A 94 26.16 14.82 -0.23
C MET A 94 25.72 13.35 -0.22
N ALA A 95 25.01 12.94 0.84
CA ALA A 95 24.27 11.68 0.88
C ALA A 95 22.94 11.88 1.62
N HIS A 96 21.88 11.22 1.17
CA HIS A 96 20.53 11.38 1.69
C HIS A 96 19.80 10.03 1.81
N ILE A 97 18.81 9.97 2.70
CA ILE A 97 17.69 9.04 2.63
C ILE A 97 16.52 9.79 1.99
N HIS A 98 16.01 9.25 0.90
CA HIS A 98 14.84 9.75 0.19
C HIS A 98 13.66 8.80 0.35
N ARG A 99 12.46 9.30 0.04
CA ARG A 99 11.25 8.49 -0.17
C ARG A 99 11.04 8.26 -1.68
N GLY A 100 10.83 7.01 -2.08
CA GLY A 100 10.47 6.55 -3.41
C GLY A 100 10.81 5.08 -3.63
N PHE A 101 9.97 4.37 -4.38
CA PHE A 101 10.28 3.01 -4.85
C PHE A 101 11.44 2.99 -5.85
N ALA A 102 12.03 1.81 -6.04
CA ALA A 102 13.04 1.57 -7.07
C ALA A 102 12.54 2.05 -8.45
N GLY A 103 13.36 2.83 -9.16
CA GLY A 103 12.99 3.43 -10.45
C GLY A 103 12.34 4.81 -10.39
N SER A 104 11.98 5.31 -9.20
CA SER A 104 11.36 6.64 -9.03
C SER A 104 12.23 7.58 -8.20
N THR A 105 12.26 8.87 -8.57
CA THR A 105 12.83 9.94 -7.72
C THR A 105 11.86 10.30 -6.59
N GLY A 106 12.33 11.03 -5.57
CA GLY A 106 11.42 11.61 -4.58
C GLY A 106 12.10 12.50 -3.55
N PRO A 107 11.33 13.03 -2.57
CA PRO A 107 11.82 14.04 -1.64
C PRO A 107 12.87 13.48 -0.67
N VAL A 108 13.76 14.35 -0.21
CA VAL A 108 14.72 14.05 0.86
C VAL A 108 13.96 13.94 2.19
N LEU A 109 14.17 12.85 2.93
CA LEU A 109 13.69 12.69 4.30
C LEU A 109 14.78 13.09 5.30
N ILE A 110 16.00 12.58 5.12
CA ILE A 110 17.13 12.79 6.03
C ILE A 110 18.39 13.08 5.22
N GLY A 111 19.08 14.17 5.55
CA GLY A 111 20.45 14.41 5.10
C GLY A 111 21.47 13.76 6.01
N LEU A 112 22.39 13.00 5.43
CA LEU A 112 23.47 12.36 6.17
C LEU A 112 24.63 13.34 6.33
N THR A 113 25.45 13.10 7.36
CA THR A 113 26.66 13.87 7.64
C THR A 113 27.89 12.98 7.56
N THR A 114 29.04 13.60 7.29
CA THR A 114 30.34 12.93 7.23
C THR A 114 31.36 13.72 8.04
N ASN A 115 32.33 13.02 8.63
CA ASN A 115 33.47 13.62 9.33
C ASN A 115 34.83 13.20 8.73
N ASP A 116 34.83 12.42 7.64
CA ASP A 116 36.02 11.84 7.02
C ASP A 116 36.25 12.33 5.57
N GLY A 117 35.56 13.40 5.17
CA GLY A 117 35.66 13.95 3.83
C GLY A 117 34.82 13.22 2.78
N GLY A 118 33.77 12.50 3.21
CA GLY A 118 32.75 11.94 2.32
C GLY A 118 32.95 10.47 1.95
N SER A 119 33.81 9.73 2.66
CA SER A 119 33.96 8.29 2.47
C SER A 119 32.94 7.50 3.30
N THR A 120 32.60 8.01 4.47
CA THR A 120 31.59 7.45 5.39
C THR A 120 30.57 8.50 5.77
N TRP A 121 29.31 8.11 5.80
CA TRP A 121 28.16 8.94 6.06
C TRP A 121 27.29 8.34 7.15
N THR A 122 26.78 9.16 8.06
CA THR A 122 25.91 8.74 9.15
C THR A 122 24.70 9.66 9.30
N VAL A 123 23.60 9.13 9.84
CA VAL A 123 22.47 9.95 10.25
C VAL A 123 22.90 10.88 11.40
N PRO A 124 22.67 12.21 11.30
CA PRO A 124 22.97 13.15 12.38
C PRO A 124 22.23 12.82 13.67
N ALA A 125 22.86 13.08 14.82
CA ALA A 125 22.24 12.80 16.12
C ALA A 125 20.96 13.61 16.39
N ASP A 126 20.78 14.74 15.70
CA ASP A 126 19.63 15.63 15.78
C ASP A 126 18.65 15.46 14.60
N ALA A 127 18.79 14.41 13.79
CA ALA A 127 17.83 14.10 12.74
C ALA A 127 16.43 13.87 13.35
N PRO A 128 15.36 14.44 12.75
CA PRO A 128 14.01 14.20 13.24
C PRO A 128 13.64 12.72 13.06
N PRO A 129 12.84 12.13 13.97
CA PRO A 129 12.30 10.80 13.76
C PRO A 129 11.38 10.79 12.54
N LEU A 130 11.32 9.64 11.86
CA LEU A 130 10.35 9.39 10.81
C LEU A 130 8.93 9.50 11.38
N THR A 131 8.02 10.08 10.59
CA THR A 131 6.58 10.02 10.88
C THR A 131 6.04 8.59 10.73
N GLU A 132 4.85 8.32 11.23
CA GLU A 132 4.21 7.00 11.09
C GLU A 132 4.08 6.55 9.62
N ASP A 133 3.67 7.47 8.73
CA ASP A 133 3.64 7.21 7.27
C ASP A 133 5.04 6.88 6.71
N GLN A 134 6.09 7.58 7.15
CA GLN A 134 7.46 7.32 6.71
C GLN A 134 8.03 6.00 7.26
N ILE A 135 7.61 5.57 8.46
CA ILE A 135 7.93 4.24 8.99
C ILE A 135 7.24 3.17 8.15
N GLY A 136 5.98 3.37 7.76
CA GLY A 136 5.28 2.51 6.80
C GLY A 136 6.02 2.43 5.46
N ALA A 137 6.47 3.57 4.93
CA ALA A 137 7.27 3.65 3.71
C ALA A 137 8.60 2.88 3.85
N PHE A 138 9.31 3.00 4.97
CA PHE A 138 10.51 2.19 5.26
C PHE A 138 10.20 0.68 5.20
N ASN A 139 9.14 0.24 5.86
CA ASN A 139 8.77 -1.17 5.92
C ASN A 139 8.35 -1.72 4.55
N ARG A 140 7.70 -0.93 3.67
CA ARG A 140 7.38 -1.35 2.30
C ARG A 140 8.56 -1.34 1.32
N GLY A 141 9.74 -0.97 1.79
CA GLY A 141 10.89 -0.75 0.94
C GLY A 141 10.75 0.46 0.01
N GLU A 142 10.04 1.50 0.44
CA GLU A 142 9.79 2.76 -0.28
C GLU A 142 10.82 3.84 0.09
N LEU A 143 11.90 3.52 0.80
CA LEU A 143 12.99 4.46 1.05
C LEU A 143 14.26 4.04 0.30
N PHE A 144 15.13 4.99 -0.01
CA PHE A 144 16.41 4.70 -0.65
C PHE A 144 17.52 5.63 -0.18
N PHE A 145 18.75 5.12 -0.18
CA PHE A 145 19.95 5.93 -0.08
C PHE A 145 20.32 6.48 -1.45
N ASN A 146 20.78 7.73 -1.48
CA ASN A 146 21.32 8.37 -2.67
C ASN A 146 22.59 9.16 -2.31
N VAL A 147 23.61 9.08 -3.15
CA VAL A 147 24.92 9.75 -2.95
C VAL A 147 25.27 10.56 -4.18
N HIS A 148 25.73 11.79 -3.95
CA HIS A 148 26.02 12.75 -5.00
C HIS A 148 27.52 13.02 -5.09
N THR A 149 27.99 13.35 -6.29
CA THR A 149 29.33 13.93 -6.51
C THR A 149 29.21 15.23 -7.30
N SER A 150 30.33 15.94 -7.46
CA SER A 150 30.35 17.14 -8.33
C SER A 150 30.04 16.83 -9.80
N ALA A 151 30.39 15.65 -10.30
CA ALA A 151 30.11 15.26 -11.68
C ALA A 151 28.66 14.77 -11.86
N ASN A 152 28.06 14.24 -10.80
CA ASN A 152 26.73 13.66 -10.79
C ASN A 152 25.90 14.29 -9.66
N ALA A 153 25.53 15.56 -9.83
CA ALA A 153 24.81 16.34 -8.83
C ALA A 153 23.39 15.83 -8.53
N PRO A 154 22.60 15.32 -9.50
CA PRO A 154 21.32 14.65 -9.20
C PRO A 154 21.48 13.39 -8.36
N GLY A 155 22.63 12.72 -8.49
CA GLY A 155 23.03 11.52 -7.76
C GLY A 155 23.92 10.63 -8.64
N GLU A 156 24.81 9.86 -8.01
CA GLU A 156 25.78 8.97 -8.68
C GLU A 156 25.52 7.50 -8.39
N ILE A 157 25.17 7.16 -7.15
CA ILE A 157 24.82 5.79 -6.75
C ILE A 157 23.60 5.81 -5.84
N ARG A 158 22.78 4.77 -5.96
CA ARG A 158 21.56 4.57 -5.17
C ARG A 158 21.43 3.14 -4.73
N GLY A 159 20.77 2.95 -3.58
CA GLY A 159 20.41 1.66 -3.03
C GLY A 159 19.05 1.71 -2.40
N GLN A 160 18.14 0.87 -2.88
CA GLN A 160 16.81 0.73 -2.27
C GLN A 160 16.93 0.10 -0.88
N ILE A 161 16.29 0.70 0.11
CA ILE A 161 16.18 0.14 1.45
C ILE A 161 15.01 -0.83 1.40
N ASP A 162 15.27 -2.13 1.49
CA ASP A 162 14.24 -3.17 1.55
C ASP A 162 14.43 -3.98 2.83
N ALA A 163 13.49 -3.85 3.76
CA ALA A 163 13.52 -4.57 5.02
C ALA A 163 13.16 -6.06 4.88
N GLY A 164 12.80 -6.52 3.67
CA GLY A 164 12.49 -7.93 3.36
C GLY A 164 11.21 -8.43 4.01
N ASN A 165 10.37 -7.53 4.52
CA ASN A 165 9.10 -7.82 5.17
C ASN A 165 7.89 -7.37 4.33
N ALA A 166 8.12 -6.77 3.16
CA ALA A 166 7.06 -6.42 2.22
C ALA A 166 6.52 -7.67 1.51
N THR A 167 5.20 -7.74 1.40
CA THR A 167 4.51 -8.68 0.51
C THR A 167 4.06 -7.92 -0.73
N ALA A 168 4.38 -8.48 -1.90
CA ALA A 168 3.81 -7.99 -3.14
C ALA A 168 2.40 -8.56 -3.32
N PHE A 169 1.43 -7.75 -3.73
CA PHE A 169 0.08 -8.17 -4.05
C PHE A 169 -0.23 -7.83 -5.50
N VAL A 170 -0.76 -8.80 -6.24
CA VAL A 170 -1.44 -8.53 -7.51
C VAL A 170 -2.88 -8.19 -7.19
N ILE A 171 -3.29 -7.00 -7.62
CA ILE A 171 -4.66 -6.49 -7.50
C ILE A 171 -5.31 -6.57 -8.87
N ARG A 172 -6.45 -7.25 -8.95
CA ARG A 172 -7.24 -7.38 -10.16
C ARG A 172 -8.62 -6.75 -9.97
N LEU A 173 -8.96 -5.79 -10.82
CA LEU A 173 -10.25 -5.11 -10.88
C LEU A 173 -10.97 -5.58 -12.14
N GLU A 174 -11.91 -6.51 -11.99
CA GLU A 174 -12.63 -7.12 -13.10
C GLU A 174 -14.04 -6.56 -13.23
N ASN A 175 -14.42 -6.19 -14.45
CA ASN A 175 -15.78 -5.79 -14.77
C ASN A 175 -16.64 -7.03 -15.00
N THR A 176 -17.48 -7.34 -14.03
CA THR A 176 -18.42 -8.48 -14.05
C THR A 176 -19.81 -8.08 -14.53
N SER A 177 -19.99 -6.85 -15.02
CA SER A 177 -21.27 -6.41 -15.55
C SER A 177 -21.66 -7.20 -16.81
N THR A 178 -22.95 -7.18 -17.11
CA THR A 178 -23.57 -7.78 -18.28
C THR A 178 -24.46 -6.75 -18.95
N ALA A 179 -24.97 -7.04 -20.15
CA ALA A 179 -25.94 -6.16 -20.80
C ALA A 179 -27.21 -5.90 -19.97
N GLY A 180 -27.48 -6.70 -18.94
CA GLY A 180 -28.61 -6.55 -18.02
C GLY A 180 -28.24 -5.90 -16.68
N SER A 181 -27.01 -5.43 -16.47
CA SER A 181 -26.55 -5.05 -15.13
C SER A 181 -27.14 -3.75 -14.61
N LEU A 182 -27.25 -2.70 -15.42
CA LEU A 182 -27.91 -1.46 -15.02
C LEU A 182 -29.36 -1.46 -15.50
N ASN A 183 -30.33 -1.25 -14.61
CA ASN A 183 -31.71 -0.96 -14.97
C ASN A 183 -31.90 0.56 -15.07
N ILE A 184 -32.35 1.03 -16.23
CA ILE A 184 -32.70 2.43 -16.45
C ILE A 184 -34.14 2.64 -15.98
N ALA A 185 -34.36 3.58 -15.05
CA ALA A 185 -35.63 3.73 -14.36
C ALA A 185 -36.70 4.39 -15.24
N SER A 186 -36.31 5.33 -16.10
CA SER A 186 -37.20 6.14 -16.92
C SER A 186 -37.85 5.36 -18.06
N ASP A 187 -37.14 4.39 -18.64
CA ASP A 187 -37.61 3.61 -19.80
C ASP A 187 -37.66 2.08 -19.57
N GLY A 188 -37.14 1.59 -18.45
CA GLY A 188 -37.14 0.17 -18.10
C GLY A 188 -36.18 -0.69 -18.91
N SER A 189 -35.32 -0.08 -19.73
CA SER A 189 -34.28 -0.78 -20.47
C SER A 189 -33.12 -1.16 -19.55
N THR A 190 -32.21 -1.98 -20.08
CA THR A 190 -30.99 -2.39 -19.37
C THR A 190 -29.76 -2.21 -20.23
N GLN A 191 -28.63 -1.96 -19.60
CA GLN A 191 -27.35 -1.83 -20.28
C GLN A 191 -26.15 -2.31 -19.45
N PRO A 192 -24.98 -2.56 -20.06
CA PRO A 192 -23.76 -2.85 -19.32
C PRO A 192 -23.22 -1.61 -18.61
N VAL A 193 -22.34 -1.85 -17.64
CA VAL A 193 -21.69 -0.81 -16.85
C VAL A 193 -20.19 -0.88 -17.12
N PRO A 194 -19.66 -0.13 -18.09
CA PRO A 194 -18.22 -0.01 -18.26
C PRO A 194 -17.60 0.74 -17.07
N LEU A 195 -16.30 0.54 -16.84
CA LEU A 195 -15.53 1.21 -15.79
C LEU A 195 -14.34 1.95 -16.39
N SER A 196 -14.05 3.15 -15.89
CA SER A 196 -12.95 3.96 -16.43
C SER A 196 -11.58 3.48 -15.95
N PRO A 197 -10.48 3.96 -16.55
CA PRO A 197 -9.22 4.08 -15.86
C PRO A 197 -9.38 4.72 -14.48
N GLY A 198 -8.46 4.46 -13.57
CA GLY A 198 -8.54 4.94 -12.21
C GLY A 198 -7.20 5.16 -11.54
N ALA A 199 -7.26 5.49 -10.26
CA ALA A 199 -6.11 5.70 -9.41
C ALA A 199 -6.18 4.84 -8.16
N TYR A 200 -5.03 4.52 -7.60
CA TYR A 200 -4.90 3.77 -6.36
C TYR A 200 -3.77 4.33 -5.50
N ILE A 201 -3.80 3.98 -4.22
CA ILE A 201 -2.73 4.29 -3.27
C ILE A 201 -2.65 3.21 -2.20
N VAL A 202 -1.43 2.92 -1.76
CA VAL A 202 -1.21 2.12 -0.54
C VAL A 202 -0.89 3.08 0.60
N HIS A 203 -1.65 3.01 1.68
CA HIS A 203 -1.52 3.89 2.84
C HIS A 203 -1.75 3.11 4.14
N ARG A 204 -1.49 3.76 5.29
CA ARG A 204 -1.62 3.14 6.63
C ARG A 204 -2.68 3.83 7.50
N ASN A 205 -2.85 5.14 7.34
CA ASN A 205 -3.75 5.92 8.19
C ASN A 205 -5.18 5.90 7.63
N GLU A 206 -6.12 5.49 8.49
CA GLU A 206 -7.56 5.46 8.21
C GLU A 206 -8.19 6.86 8.10
N THR A 207 -7.60 7.86 8.77
CA THR A 207 -8.16 9.23 8.82
C THR A 207 -7.88 10.06 7.58
N ASP A 208 -6.95 9.60 6.72
CA ASP A 208 -6.34 10.44 5.70
C ASP A 208 -6.81 10.12 4.29
N SER A 209 -7.78 9.20 4.08
CA SER A 209 -8.31 8.68 2.80
C SER A 209 -7.92 9.50 1.56
N PRO A 210 -6.67 9.42 1.08
CA PRO A 210 -6.05 10.58 0.43
C PRO A 210 -6.52 10.74 -1.01
N LEU A 211 -7.05 9.67 -1.60
CA LEU A 211 -7.73 9.73 -2.90
C LEU A 211 -9.01 10.55 -2.86
N LEU A 212 -9.68 10.56 -1.69
CA LEU A 212 -11.00 11.17 -1.51
C LEU A 212 -10.95 12.46 -0.68
N LEU A 213 -9.81 12.81 -0.10
CA LEU A 213 -9.67 14.06 0.64
C LEU A 213 -9.43 15.25 -0.31
N PRO A 214 -9.95 16.43 0.03
CA PRO A 214 -10.90 16.67 1.12
C PRO A 214 -12.31 16.12 0.76
N ARG A 215 -13.16 15.84 1.75
CA ARG A 215 -14.49 15.20 1.52
C ARG A 215 -15.67 16.16 1.51
N ASP A 216 -15.45 17.43 1.83
CA ASP A 216 -16.43 18.51 1.68
C ASP A 216 -16.52 19.04 0.24
N ALA A 217 -15.50 18.76 -0.58
CA ALA A 217 -15.48 18.94 -2.03
C ALA A 217 -14.42 18.02 -2.65
N ALA A 218 -14.69 17.39 -3.80
CA ALA A 218 -13.71 16.55 -4.48
C ALA A 218 -12.41 17.32 -4.79
N ASN A 219 -11.26 16.65 -4.65
CA ASN A 219 -10.02 17.17 -5.22
C ASN A 219 -10.04 17.05 -6.76
N ALA A 220 -9.19 17.82 -7.44
CA ALA A 220 -9.14 17.86 -8.90
C ALA A 220 -8.81 16.50 -9.57
N GLY A 221 -8.13 15.60 -8.86
CA GLY A 221 -7.90 14.23 -9.32
C GLY A 221 -9.18 13.41 -9.32
N LEU A 222 -9.89 13.42 -8.19
CA LEU A 222 -11.14 12.70 -8.03
C LEU A 222 -12.22 13.21 -8.99
N GLU A 223 -12.40 14.53 -9.10
CA GLU A 223 -13.30 15.18 -10.07
C GLU A 223 -13.03 14.66 -11.49
N ALA A 224 -11.78 14.74 -11.95
CA ALA A 224 -11.40 14.32 -13.30
C ALA A 224 -11.65 12.82 -13.58
N VAL A 225 -11.50 11.93 -12.59
CA VAL A 225 -11.85 10.52 -12.77
C VAL A 225 -13.34 10.29 -12.69
N ALA A 226 -14.02 10.91 -11.73
CA ALA A 226 -15.45 10.71 -11.50
C ALA A 226 -16.28 11.23 -12.67
N GLU A 227 -15.87 12.31 -13.33
CA GLU A 227 -16.60 12.89 -14.47
C GLU A 227 -16.21 12.27 -15.81
N ASP A 228 -14.91 12.05 -16.03
CA ASP A 228 -14.38 11.77 -17.36
C ASP A 228 -13.55 10.47 -17.45
N GLY A 229 -13.30 9.82 -16.32
CA GLY A 229 -12.32 8.74 -16.26
C GLY A 229 -10.88 9.20 -16.52
N ASN A 230 -10.59 10.50 -16.38
CA ASN A 230 -9.29 11.08 -16.65
C ASN A 230 -8.38 11.02 -15.41
N THR A 231 -7.38 10.15 -15.46
CA THR A 231 -6.46 9.92 -14.32
C THR A 231 -5.26 10.87 -14.27
N GLY A 232 -5.08 11.72 -15.28
CA GLY A 232 -3.90 12.60 -15.40
C GLY A 232 -3.62 13.48 -14.17
N PRO A 233 -4.64 14.13 -13.58
CA PRO A 233 -4.43 15.04 -12.44
C PRO A 233 -4.14 14.35 -11.09
N PHE A 234 -4.33 13.02 -10.97
CA PHE A 234 -4.30 12.36 -9.66
C PHE A 234 -2.94 12.41 -8.97
N ALA A 235 -1.84 12.23 -9.71
CA ALA A 235 -0.50 12.23 -9.11
C ALA A 235 -0.12 13.62 -8.55
N GLU A 236 -0.65 14.70 -9.12
CA GLU A 236 -0.46 16.06 -8.62
C GLU A 236 -1.37 16.36 -7.43
N ALA A 237 -2.66 15.99 -7.53
CA ALA A 237 -3.64 16.21 -6.47
C ALA A 237 -3.33 15.37 -5.21
N VAL A 238 -2.84 14.15 -5.40
CA VAL A 238 -2.57 13.17 -4.35
C VAL A 238 -1.19 12.56 -4.56
N PRO A 239 -0.13 13.20 -4.03
CA PRO A 239 1.23 12.67 -4.11
C PRO A 239 1.32 11.26 -3.54
N GLY A 240 1.98 10.36 -4.27
CA GLY A 240 2.11 8.94 -3.89
C GLY A 240 1.01 8.03 -4.44
N SER A 241 -0.05 8.59 -5.03
CA SER A 241 -0.99 7.80 -5.83
C SER A 241 -0.36 7.35 -7.15
N ALA A 242 -0.88 6.25 -7.69
CA ALA A 242 -0.53 5.72 -9.00
C ALA A 242 -1.81 5.44 -9.79
N VAL A 243 -1.68 5.28 -11.12
CA VAL A 243 -2.82 5.07 -12.02
C VAL A 243 -2.82 3.66 -12.57
N PHE A 244 -4.02 3.08 -12.72
CA PHE A 244 -4.27 1.93 -13.59
C PHE A 244 -5.14 2.41 -14.75
N ASN A 245 -4.68 2.18 -15.98
CA ASN A 245 -5.40 2.73 -17.14
C ASN A 245 -5.41 1.83 -18.37
N THR A 246 -4.64 0.74 -18.36
CA THR A 246 -4.49 -0.15 -19.52
C THR A 246 -5.11 -1.50 -19.15
N PRO A 247 -6.18 -1.92 -19.84
CA PRO A 247 -6.79 -3.23 -19.62
C PRO A 247 -5.82 -4.38 -19.80
N VAL A 248 -6.03 -5.48 -19.09
CA VAL A 248 -5.25 -6.72 -19.23
C VAL A 248 -5.30 -7.19 -20.69
N GLY A 249 -4.13 -7.35 -21.31
CA GLY A 249 -3.99 -7.74 -22.72
C GLY A 249 -4.09 -6.59 -23.73
N ALA A 250 -4.39 -5.37 -23.29
CA ALA A 250 -4.33 -4.18 -24.13
C ALA A 250 -2.93 -3.55 -24.14
N VAL A 251 -2.68 -2.68 -25.12
CA VAL A 251 -1.41 -1.93 -25.27
C VAL A 251 -1.60 -0.41 -25.20
N THR A 252 -2.85 0.05 -25.09
CA THR A 252 -3.20 1.46 -24.96
C THR A 252 -4.16 1.64 -23.79
N PRO A 253 -4.10 2.78 -23.08
CA PRO A 253 -5.07 3.09 -22.05
C PRO A 253 -6.52 3.13 -22.57
N GLY A 254 -7.48 2.75 -21.73
CA GLY A 254 -8.90 2.80 -22.06
C GLY A 254 -9.77 2.13 -20.99
N PRO A 255 -11.10 2.35 -21.04
CA PRO A 255 -12.07 1.76 -20.12
C PRO A 255 -12.16 0.23 -20.28
N ILE A 256 -12.67 -0.44 -19.24
CA ILE A 256 -13.00 -1.88 -19.27
C ILE A 256 -14.51 -2.10 -19.37
N GLY A 257 -14.92 -2.99 -20.27
CA GLY A 257 -16.31 -3.47 -20.39
C GLY A 257 -16.49 -4.86 -19.76
N PRO A 258 -17.70 -5.45 -19.88
CA PRO A 258 -18.00 -6.82 -19.44
C PRO A 258 -16.90 -7.84 -19.76
N GLY A 259 -16.31 -8.45 -18.73
CA GLY A 259 -15.27 -9.49 -18.82
C GLY A 259 -13.83 -8.98 -18.89
N ASP A 260 -13.62 -7.68 -19.12
CA ASP A 260 -12.30 -7.06 -19.11
C ASP A 260 -11.88 -6.70 -17.67
N ALA A 261 -10.58 -6.47 -17.47
CA ALA A 261 -10.04 -6.14 -16.15
C ALA A 261 -8.84 -5.20 -16.23
N TYR A 262 -8.56 -4.50 -15.14
CA TYR A 262 -7.24 -3.95 -14.83
C TYR A 262 -6.49 -4.89 -13.89
N GLU A 263 -5.17 -4.91 -14.01
CA GLU A 263 -4.30 -5.64 -13.10
C GLU A 263 -3.05 -4.82 -12.83
N PHE A 264 -2.67 -4.70 -11.56
CA PHE A 264 -1.47 -3.99 -11.12
C PHE A 264 -0.90 -4.62 -9.86
N THR A 265 0.38 -4.36 -9.61
CA THR A 265 1.09 -4.87 -8.44
C THR A 265 1.32 -3.76 -7.43
N VAL A 266 1.10 -4.06 -6.16
CA VAL A 266 1.44 -3.18 -5.04
C VAL A 266 2.37 -3.90 -4.07
N GLN A 267 3.23 -3.15 -3.40
CA GLN A 267 4.02 -3.64 -2.27
C GLN A 267 3.37 -3.12 -0.98
N ALA A 268 3.25 -3.97 0.02
CA ALA A 268 2.62 -3.61 1.29
C ALA A 268 3.19 -4.41 2.47
N VAL A 269 3.08 -3.86 3.68
CA VAL A 269 3.37 -4.54 4.94
C VAL A 269 2.14 -4.58 5.84
N ASP A 270 2.19 -5.37 6.91
CA ASP A 270 1.09 -5.46 7.87
C ASP A 270 0.66 -4.07 8.41
N GLY A 271 -0.65 -3.85 8.39
CA GLY A 271 -1.31 -2.57 8.66
C GLY A 271 -1.51 -1.65 7.45
N ASP A 272 -0.93 -1.97 6.29
CA ASP A 272 -1.19 -1.21 5.07
C ASP A 272 -2.52 -1.61 4.43
N LYS A 273 -3.12 -0.61 3.77
CA LYS A 273 -4.42 -0.68 3.12
C LYS A 273 -4.34 -0.15 1.69
N LEU A 274 -5.24 -0.62 0.85
CA LEU A 274 -5.38 -0.23 -0.54
C LEU A 274 -6.62 0.65 -0.71
N GLY A 275 -6.41 1.92 -1.07
CA GLY A 275 -7.46 2.78 -1.63
C GLY A 275 -7.42 2.74 -3.15
N PHE A 276 -8.59 2.80 -3.79
CA PHE A 276 -8.68 3.01 -5.24
C PHE A 276 -9.97 3.73 -5.63
N VAL A 277 -9.98 4.33 -6.82
CA VAL A 277 -11.16 4.92 -7.46
C VAL A 277 -11.24 4.52 -8.93
N THR A 278 -12.45 4.26 -9.43
CA THR A 278 -12.72 4.06 -10.87
C THR A 278 -14.16 4.50 -11.16
N MET A 279 -14.39 5.24 -12.23
CA MET A 279 -15.71 5.80 -12.57
C MET A 279 -16.73 4.69 -12.81
N PHE A 280 -17.92 4.87 -12.24
CA PHE A 280 -19.13 4.21 -12.70
C PHE A 280 -19.61 4.97 -13.93
N ILE A 281 -19.08 4.59 -15.11
CA ILE A 281 -19.22 5.36 -16.35
C ILE A 281 -20.67 5.76 -16.72
N PRO A 282 -21.75 4.97 -16.50
CA PRO A 282 -23.11 5.43 -16.75
C PRO A 282 -23.63 6.35 -15.64
N SER A 283 -22.82 7.30 -15.18
CA SER A 283 -23.17 8.45 -14.35
C SER A 283 -22.37 9.65 -14.84
N ASN A 284 -22.65 10.83 -14.29
CA ASN A 284 -21.91 12.04 -14.59
C ASN A 284 -20.79 12.31 -13.58
N ASP A 285 -20.86 11.80 -12.34
CA ASP A 285 -19.78 11.97 -11.36
C ASP A 285 -19.71 10.86 -10.29
N TRP A 286 -20.23 9.66 -10.56
CA TRP A 286 -20.17 8.54 -9.62
C TRP A 286 -19.00 7.59 -9.89
N PHE A 287 -18.47 6.99 -8.83
CA PHE A 287 -17.30 6.12 -8.88
C PHE A 287 -17.37 4.97 -7.87
N TYR A 288 -16.65 3.90 -8.14
CA TYR A 288 -16.43 2.79 -7.21
C TYR A 288 -15.19 3.03 -6.34
N THR A 289 -15.32 2.70 -5.06
CA THR A 289 -14.23 2.67 -4.08
C THR A 289 -14.63 1.76 -2.89
N PRO A 290 -13.68 1.30 -2.05
CA PRO A 290 -14.02 0.51 -0.87
C PRO A 290 -14.92 1.24 0.17
N THR A 291 -15.59 0.47 1.01
CA THR A 291 -16.56 0.94 2.03
C THR A 291 -16.03 0.96 3.47
N ASP A 292 -16.91 1.34 4.41
CA ASP A 292 -16.99 1.01 5.85
C ASP A 292 -16.23 1.80 6.93
N ALA A 293 -15.12 2.49 6.68
CA ALA A 293 -14.64 3.52 7.63
C ALA A 293 -13.68 4.53 7.01
N ASP A 294 -12.76 4.03 6.18
CA ASP A 294 -11.59 4.76 5.68
C ASP A 294 -11.41 4.70 4.15
N ASN A 295 -12.39 4.12 3.45
CA ASN A 295 -12.38 3.96 1.99
C ASN A 295 -11.20 3.14 1.44
N SER A 296 -10.79 2.12 2.18
CA SER A 296 -9.68 1.26 1.80
C SER A 296 -9.93 -0.22 2.11
N LEU A 297 -9.12 -1.08 1.49
CA LEU A 297 -9.13 -2.53 1.73
C LEU A 297 -7.88 -2.92 2.51
N ASP A 298 -8.04 -3.64 3.60
CA ASP A 298 -6.90 -4.21 4.32
C ASP A 298 -6.14 -5.20 3.41
N LEU A 299 -4.81 -5.05 3.34
CA LEU A 299 -3.94 -5.99 2.62
C LEU A 299 -3.46 -7.13 3.51
N PHE A 300 -3.62 -6.99 4.83
CA PHE A 300 -3.25 -7.97 5.84
C PHE A 300 -4.35 -8.11 6.88
N ASN A 301 -4.53 -9.32 7.41
CA ASN A 301 -5.40 -9.59 8.54
C ASN A 301 -4.61 -10.36 9.62
N ASN A 302 -4.41 -9.74 10.77
CA ASN A 302 -3.59 -10.27 11.87
C ASN A 302 -2.18 -10.71 11.40
N GLY A 303 -1.50 -9.87 10.61
CA GLY A 303 -0.16 -10.17 10.08
C GLY A 303 -0.12 -11.20 8.95
N GLN A 304 -1.26 -11.72 8.49
CA GLN A 304 -1.31 -12.63 7.34
C GLN A 304 -1.78 -11.89 6.08
N PRO A 305 -1.08 -12.03 4.94
CA PRO A 305 -1.51 -11.45 3.68
C PRO A 305 -2.93 -11.87 3.31
N VAL A 306 -3.77 -10.91 2.96
CA VAL A 306 -5.13 -11.18 2.44
C VAL A 306 -5.02 -11.82 1.06
N SER A 307 -5.84 -12.84 0.80
CA SER A 307 -5.90 -13.55 -0.48
C SER A 307 -7.33 -13.91 -0.82
N GLY A 308 -7.76 -13.57 -2.04
CA GLY A 308 -9.05 -13.96 -2.60
C GLY A 308 -9.87 -12.79 -3.13
N VAL A 309 -11.14 -13.09 -3.40
CA VAL A 309 -12.13 -12.12 -3.87
C VAL A 309 -12.62 -11.30 -2.68
N VAL A 310 -12.56 -9.98 -2.82
CA VAL A 310 -13.11 -9.02 -1.86
C VAL A 310 -14.63 -9.14 -1.86
N ALA A 311 -15.27 -9.06 -0.69
CA ALA A 311 -16.72 -9.15 -0.62
C ALA A 311 -17.34 -7.96 -1.35
N SER A 312 -18.41 -8.20 -2.12
CA SER A 312 -19.08 -7.13 -2.87
C SER A 312 -19.73 -6.07 -1.97
N THR A 313 -19.89 -6.36 -0.67
CA THR A 313 -20.35 -5.41 0.35
C THR A 313 -19.27 -4.40 0.74
N ASP A 314 -18.00 -4.73 0.47
CA ASP A 314 -16.84 -3.93 0.88
C ASP A 314 -16.47 -2.91 -0.21
N ILE A 315 -17.23 -2.88 -1.30
CA ILE A 315 -17.10 -1.95 -2.43
C ILE A 315 -18.46 -1.25 -2.61
N ALA A 316 -18.48 0.08 -2.69
CA ALA A 316 -19.69 0.84 -2.97
C ALA A 316 -19.48 1.83 -4.10
N ILE A 317 -20.62 2.36 -4.55
CA ILE A 317 -20.67 3.51 -5.42
C ILE A 317 -20.77 4.76 -4.56
N TRP A 318 -19.97 5.74 -4.94
CA TRP A 318 -19.82 7.03 -4.33
C TRP A 318 -20.08 8.09 -5.38
N ASP A 319 -20.48 9.25 -4.89
CA ASP A 319 -20.76 10.45 -5.66
C ASP A 319 -19.73 11.50 -5.24
N ALA A 320 -19.07 12.10 -6.24
CA ALA A 320 -18.02 13.09 -6.04
C ALA A 320 -18.57 14.46 -5.62
N GLY A 321 -19.84 14.74 -5.90
CA GLY A 321 -20.52 16.00 -5.61
C GLY A 321 -20.03 17.13 -6.48
N THR A 322 -19.62 16.83 -7.71
CA THR A 322 -19.06 17.84 -8.61
C THR A 322 -20.10 18.30 -9.62
N GLU A 323 -20.96 17.39 -10.09
CA GLU A 323 -22.02 17.69 -11.04
C GLU A 323 -23.39 17.20 -10.53
N ALA A 324 -24.44 18.00 -10.71
CA ALA A 324 -25.77 17.63 -10.26
C ALA A 324 -26.22 16.32 -10.92
N ASP A 325 -26.60 15.36 -10.09
CA ASP A 325 -26.92 13.99 -10.51
C ASP A 325 -27.85 13.92 -11.72
N GLU A 326 -27.47 13.08 -12.67
CA GLU A 326 -28.34 12.64 -13.75
C GLU A 326 -28.72 11.18 -13.60
N GLU A 327 -29.85 10.78 -14.18
CA GLU A 327 -30.25 9.37 -14.17
C GLU A 327 -29.15 8.50 -14.81
N PRO A 328 -28.65 7.49 -14.07
CA PRO A 328 -27.64 6.59 -14.59
C PRO A 328 -28.00 5.99 -15.94
N GLY A 329 -27.12 6.20 -16.92
CA GLY A 329 -27.24 5.60 -18.23
C GLY A 329 -28.00 6.38 -19.28
N THR A 330 -28.72 7.44 -18.92
CA THR A 330 -29.51 8.27 -19.85
C THR A 330 -29.11 9.75 -19.85
N GLY A 331 -28.51 10.24 -18.77
CA GLY A 331 -28.11 11.63 -18.59
C GLY A 331 -27.27 12.20 -19.75
N PRO A 332 -27.53 13.44 -20.22
CA PRO A 332 -26.79 14.07 -21.32
C PRO A 332 -25.34 14.47 -20.97
N ASN A 333 -25.00 14.63 -19.70
CA ASN A 333 -23.70 15.07 -19.21
C ASN A 333 -22.77 13.91 -18.81
N GLN A 334 -23.25 12.67 -18.94
CA GLN A 334 -22.42 11.49 -18.72
C GLN A 334 -21.38 11.33 -19.82
N VAL A 335 -20.20 10.80 -19.50
CA VAL A 335 -19.03 10.73 -20.41
C VAL A 335 -19.32 10.08 -21.78
N GLN A 336 -20.31 9.20 -21.88
CA GLN A 336 -20.71 8.57 -23.14
C GLN A 336 -21.49 9.51 -24.08
N ARG A 337 -22.01 10.64 -23.59
CA ARG A 337 -22.94 11.52 -24.32
C ARG A 337 -22.61 13.01 -24.21
N GLN A 338 -21.79 13.41 -23.24
CA GLN A 338 -21.41 14.81 -23.07
C GLN A 338 -20.68 15.37 -24.30
N SER A 339 -20.84 16.68 -24.51
CA SER A 339 -20.25 17.35 -25.68
C SER A 339 -18.78 17.72 -25.52
N ALA A 340 -18.30 17.80 -24.28
CA ALA A 340 -16.93 18.11 -23.88
C ALA A 340 -16.68 17.53 -22.47
N PRO A 341 -15.42 17.37 -22.04
CA PRO A 341 -15.08 17.06 -20.64
C PRO A 341 -15.63 18.09 -19.65
N ASN A 342 -15.80 17.69 -18.39
CA ASN A 342 -16.32 18.52 -17.29
C ASN A 342 -17.58 19.32 -17.66
N THR A 343 -18.59 18.64 -18.22
CA THR A 343 -19.81 19.30 -18.69
C THR A 343 -21.00 18.91 -17.84
N GLY A 344 -21.47 19.84 -17.00
CA GLY A 344 -22.71 19.65 -16.23
C GLY A 344 -23.01 20.86 -15.33
N PRO A 345 -24.25 20.98 -14.83
CA PRO A 345 -24.52 21.90 -13.73
C PRO A 345 -23.83 21.43 -12.45
N VAL A 346 -23.31 22.35 -11.64
CA VAL A 346 -22.66 22.01 -10.36
C VAL A 346 -23.65 21.38 -9.39
N ASP A 347 -23.20 20.37 -8.64
CA ASP A 347 -24.00 19.76 -7.58
C ASP A 347 -24.31 20.75 -6.44
N SER A 348 -25.53 20.69 -5.93
CA SER A 348 -25.96 21.42 -4.74
C SER A 348 -25.39 20.85 -3.43
N ASP A 349 -25.04 19.57 -3.40
CA ASP A 349 -24.36 18.89 -2.29
C ASP A 349 -22.96 18.46 -2.75
N THR A 350 -21.95 19.25 -2.42
CA THR A 350 -20.58 19.03 -2.90
C THR A 350 -19.81 17.95 -2.16
N ARG A 351 -20.46 17.24 -1.22
CA ARG A 351 -19.76 16.29 -0.34
C ARG A 351 -19.46 15.00 -1.08
N VAL A 352 -18.20 14.58 -1.00
CA VAL A 352 -17.76 13.25 -1.45
C VAL A 352 -18.28 12.20 -0.46
N SER A 353 -19.24 11.39 -0.91
CA SER A 353 -19.94 10.43 -0.06
C SER A 353 -20.48 9.24 -0.84
N SER A 354 -20.67 8.11 -0.15
CA SER A 354 -21.39 6.98 -0.73
C SER A 354 -22.81 7.39 -1.12
N LEU A 355 -23.39 6.74 -2.13
CA LEU A 355 -24.77 7.00 -2.54
C LEU A 355 -25.73 6.84 -1.35
N THR A 356 -25.52 5.82 -0.50
CA THR A 356 -26.30 5.64 0.72
C THR A 356 -26.15 6.80 1.70
N GLY A 357 -24.95 7.35 1.87
CA GLY A 357 -24.70 8.53 2.71
C GLY A 357 -25.37 9.80 2.20
N ARG A 358 -25.66 9.87 0.91
CA ARG A 358 -26.41 10.95 0.25
C ARG A 358 -27.91 10.65 0.08
N GLY A 359 -28.36 9.46 0.48
CA GLY A 359 -29.75 9.02 0.30
C GLY A 359 -30.13 8.71 -1.17
N GLN A 360 -29.13 8.52 -2.04
CA GLN A 360 -29.29 8.10 -3.42
C GLN A 360 -29.20 6.57 -3.54
N SER A 361 -29.61 6.05 -4.70
CA SER A 361 -29.48 4.63 -5.02
C SER A 361 -29.44 4.42 -6.53
N VAL A 362 -28.88 3.29 -6.95
CA VAL A 362 -28.87 2.83 -8.33
C VAL A 362 -29.38 1.40 -8.41
N SER A 363 -30.15 1.09 -9.45
CA SER A 363 -30.72 -0.24 -9.64
C SER A 363 -29.78 -1.12 -10.46
N LEU A 364 -29.03 -1.98 -9.76
CA LEU A 364 -28.11 -2.94 -10.38
C LEU A 364 -28.59 -4.39 -10.21
N ASN A 365 -28.50 -5.17 -11.28
CA ASN A 365 -28.75 -6.62 -11.29
C ASN A 365 -27.43 -7.38 -11.07
N GLY A 366 -26.94 -7.35 -9.83
CA GLY A 366 -25.70 -8.02 -9.43
C GLY A 366 -24.48 -7.08 -9.39
N PRO A 367 -23.31 -7.61 -9.00
CA PRO A 367 -22.09 -6.82 -8.92
C PRO A 367 -21.61 -6.40 -10.32
N VAL A 368 -20.95 -5.25 -10.39
CA VAL A 368 -20.30 -4.72 -11.60
C VAL A 368 -18.79 -4.83 -11.50
N LEU A 369 -18.23 -4.59 -10.31
CA LEU A 369 -16.81 -4.64 -10.05
C LEU A 369 -16.51 -5.79 -9.09
N GLN A 370 -15.62 -6.69 -9.49
CA GLN A 370 -15.02 -7.69 -8.63
C GLN A 370 -13.55 -7.33 -8.39
N VAL A 371 -13.15 -7.21 -7.13
CA VAL A 371 -11.76 -7.00 -6.75
C VAL A 371 -11.18 -8.32 -6.23
N THR A 372 -10.02 -8.71 -6.74
CA THR A 372 -9.26 -9.87 -6.25
C THR A 372 -7.88 -9.43 -5.80
N ILE A 373 -7.49 -9.85 -4.59
CA ILE A 373 -6.18 -9.58 -3.99
C ILE A 373 -5.42 -10.90 -3.96
N THR A 374 -4.23 -10.95 -4.55
CA THR A 374 -3.40 -12.17 -4.60
C THR A 374 -1.98 -11.87 -4.11
N PRO A 375 -1.58 -12.35 -2.92
CA PRO A 375 -0.22 -12.20 -2.45
C PRO A 375 0.72 -13.01 -3.34
N GLN A 376 1.88 -12.45 -3.64
CA GLN A 376 2.94 -13.11 -4.38
C GLN A 376 3.95 -13.74 -3.41
N PRO A 377 4.55 -14.87 -3.79
CA PRO A 377 5.51 -15.60 -2.96
C PRO A 377 6.85 -14.89 -2.77
#